data_AF-A0A923W8C2-F1
#
_entry.id   AF-A0A923W8C2-F1
#
_cell.length_a   1.000
_cell.length_b   1.000
_cell.length_c   1.000
_cell.angle_alpha   90.00
_cell.angle_beta   90.00
_cell.angle_gamma   90.00
#
_symmetry.space_group_name_H-M   'P 1'
#
loop_
_entity.id
_entity.type
_entity.pdbx_description
1 polymer ?
#
loop_
_entity_poly.entity_id
_entity_poly.type
_entity_poly.pdbx_seq_one_letter_code
_entity_poly.pdbx_strand_id
1 'polypeptide(L)'
;MQRLFIGTPDAAGINGVSWVALPSVTHTNNMHQGVFRSASITQASGGITVSAPNDPTVPAGHCMVFLMRNGVPSTAKIVQLGAQSSNPAPSLTSLAPTSATAGDPGFSLSVRGSNFV
;
A
#
# COMPACT_ATOMS: atom_id res chain seq x y z
N MET A 1 -7.68 5.80 1.30
CA MET A 1 -7.21 4.45 1.70
C MET A 1 -8.35 3.69 2.35
N GLN A 2 -8.52 2.40 2.06
CA GLN A 2 -9.66 1.62 2.54
C GLN A 2 -9.43 1.22 4.02
N ARG A 3 -10.36 1.60 4.90
CA ARG A 3 -10.34 1.23 6.33
C ARG A 3 -11.35 0.12 6.58
N LEU A 4 -10.96 -0.85 7.41
CA LEU A 4 -11.79 -2.00 7.75
C LEU A 4 -11.86 -2.16 9.26
N PHE A 5 -13.05 -2.45 9.78
CA PHE A 5 -13.24 -2.89 11.14
C PHE A 5 -13.17 -4.41 11.20
N ILE A 6 -12.39 -4.94 12.14
CA ILE A 6 -12.24 -6.37 12.39
C ILE A 6 -12.61 -6.63 13.84
N GLY A 7 -13.77 -7.27 14.03
CA GLY A 7 -14.23 -7.69 15.35
C GLY A 7 -13.35 -8.79 15.91
N THR A 8 -12.85 -8.60 17.13
CA THR A 8 -12.07 -9.61 17.85
C THR A 8 -12.18 -9.35 19.36
N PRO A 9 -12.45 -10.38 20.19
CA PRO A 9 -12.45 -10.22 21.65
C PRO A 9 -11.06 -9.89 22.21
N ASP A 10 -10.03 -10.12 21.40
CA ASP A 10 -8.63 -10.13 21.77
C ASP A 10 -7.85 -8.91 21.25
N ALA A 11 -8.56 -7.81 20.96
CA ALA A 11 -8.09 -6.64 20.23
C ALA A 11 -6.80 -6.03 20.82
N ALA A 12 -6.69 -5.95 22.15
CA ALA A 12 -5.53 -5.38 22.84
C ALA A 12 -4.22 -6.14 22.61
N GLY A 13 -4.30 -7.44 22.28
CA GLY A 13 -3.12 -8.28 22.05
C GLY A 13 -2.72 -8.41 20.57
N ILE A 14 -3.38 -7.68 19.66
CA ILE A 14 -3.03 -7.71 18.23
C ILE A 14 -1.92 -6.68 17.98
N ASN A 15 -0.74 -7.18 17.60
CA ASN A 15 0.44 -6.35 17.32
C ASN A 15 0.73 -6.19 15.82
N GLY A 16 -0.06 -6.83 14.96
CA GLY A 16 0.13 -6.75 13.51
C GLY A 16 -1.05 -7.30 12.73
N VAL A 17 -1.20 -6.86 11.49
CA VAL A 17 -2.13 -7.44 10.52
C VAL A 17 -1.38 -7.77 9.24
N SER A 18 -1.48 -9.03 8.81
CA SER A 18 -0.88 -9.52 7.56
C SER A 18 -1.95 -9.67 6.49
N TRP A 19 -1.61 -9.24 5.28
CA TRP A 19 -2.42 -9.41 4.08
C TRP A 19 -1.63 -10.31 3.14
N VAL A 20 -2.22 -11.41 2.70
CA VAL A 20 -1.58 -12.35 1.77
C VAL A 20 -2.47 -12.46 0.54
N ALA A 21 -2.01 -11.94 -0.60
CA ALA A 21 -2.73 -12.11 -1.85
C ALA A 21 -2.88 -13.61 -2.18
N LEU A 22 -4.02 -14.01 -2.75
CA LEU A 22 -4.28 -15.43 -3.03
C LEU A 22 -3.22 -16.00 -3.99
N PRO A 23 -2.60 -17.15 -3.67
CA PRO A 23 -1.60 -17.74 -4.56
C PRO A 23 -2.24 -18.29 -5.83
N SER A 24 -1.51 -18.24 -6.93
CA SER A 24 -1.80 -18.99 -8.14
C SER A 24 -0.48 -19.58 -8.63
N VAL A 25 -0.37 -20.91 -8.57
CA VAL A 25 0.88 -21.63 -8.81
C VAL A 25 0.73 -22.54 -10.01
N THR A 26 1.66 -22.41 -10.95
CA THR A 26 1.87 -23.39 -12.00
C THR A 26 3.37 -23.55 -12.25
N HIS A 27 3.84 -24.77 -12.53
CA HIS A 27 5.25 -25.05 -12.81
C HIS A 27 6.25 -24.48 -11.77
N THR A 28 5.88 -24.50 -10.48
CA THR A 28 6.71 -23.93 -9.38
C THR A 28 6.81 -22.39 -9.42
N ASN A 29 6.04 -21.72 -10.29
CA ASN A 29 5.96 -20.28 -10.38
C ASN A 29 4.68 -19.77 -9.71
N ASN A 30 4.83 -18.88 -8.73
CA ASN A 30 3.73 -18.15 -8.11
C ASN A 30 3.92 -16.66 -8.36
N MET A 31 3.12 -16.10 -9.27
CA MET A 31 3.25 -14.70 -9.68
C MET A 31 2.23 -13.78 -8.99
N HIS A 32 1.28 -14.34 -8.22
CA HIS A 32 0.21 -13.55 -7.61
C HIS A 32 0.40 -13.33 -6.11
N GLN A 33 1.00 -14.29 -5.39
CA GLN A 33 1.14 -14.17 -3.94
C GLN A 33 2.13 -13.07 -3.55
N GLY A 34 1.66 -12.13 -2.75
CA GLY A 34 2.46 -11.12 -2.05
C GLY A 34 2.01 -10.99 -0.60
N VAL A 35 2.94 -10.63 0.28
CA VAL A 35 2.66 -10.44 1.72
C VAL A 35 2.85 -8.97 2.08
N PHE A 36 1.81 -8.36 2.61
CA PHE A 36 1.76 -6.95 2.95
C PHE A 36 1.32 -6.75 4.40
N ARG A 37 1.61 -5.57 4.96
CA ARG A 37 1.29 -5.23 6.34
C ARG A 37 0.49 -3.94 6.39
N SER A 38 -0.39 -3.83 7.38
CA SER A 38 -1.06 -2.56 7.67
C SER A 38 -0.08 -1.56 8.29
N ALA A 39 -0.13 -0.31 7.83
CA ALA A 39 0.67 0.78 8.39
C ALA A 39 0.17 1.25 9.76
N SER A 40 -1.13 1.05 10.05
CA SER A 40 -1.74 1.45 11.32
C SER A 40 -2.84 0.48 11.76
N ILE A 41 -2.89 0.28 13.08
CA ILE A 41 -3.90 -0.49 13.80
C ILE A 41 -4.42 0.41 14.91
N THR A 42 -5.72 0.65 14.95
CA THR A 42 -6.36 1.47 15.98
C THR A 42 -7.38 0.65 16.72
N GLN A 43 -7.33 0.66 18.06
CA GLN A 43 -8.32 -0.02 18.88
C GLN A 43 -9.71 0.61 18.68
N ALA A 44 -10.74 -0.22 18.65
CA ALA A 44 -12.13 0.20 18.59
C ALA A 44 -12.97 -0.66 19.53
N SER A 45 -14.18 -0.22 19.87
CA SER A 45 -15.08 -1.04 20.68
C SER A 45 -15.35 -2.37 19.96
N GLY A 46 -15.10 -3.49 20.63
CA GLY A 46 -15.30 -4.84 20.09
C GLY A 46 -14.28 -5.32 19.04
N GLY A 47 -13.18 -4.59 18.80
CA GLY A 47 -12.19 -5.02 17.81
C GLY A 47 -11.10 -3.99 17.48
N ILE A 48 -10.58 -4.08 16.26
CA ILE A 48 -9.58 -3.16 15.72
C ILE A 48 -10.07 -2.55 14.41
N THR A 49 -9.67 -1.31 14.15
CA THR A 49 -9.75 -0.68 12.83
C THR A 49 -8.38 -0.68 12.19
N VAL A 50 -8.30 -1.17 10.96
CA VAL A 50 -7.05 -1.27 10.20
C VAL A 50 -7.17 -0.57 8.86
N SER A 51 -6.08 0.04 8.40
CA SER A 51 -5.97 0.46 7.00
C SER A 51 -5.45 -0.70 6.17
N ALA A 52 -6.07 -0.91 5.01
CA ALA A 52 -5.46 -1.73 3.96
C ALA A 52 -4.05 -1.19 3.65
N PRO A 53 -3.10 -2.07 3.24
CA PRO A 53 -1.78 -1.65 2.82
C PRO A 53 -1.86 -0.61 1.71
N ASN A 54 -0.97 0.37 1.73
CA ASN A 54 -0.93 1.51 0.81
C ASN A 54 0.22 1.43 -0.20
N ASP A 55 0.70 0.22 -0.47
CA ASP A 55 1.76 -0.08 -1.41
C ASP A 55 1.17 -0.39 -2.79
N PRO A 56 1.59 0.29 -3.88
CA PRO A 56 1.05 0.10 -5.24
C PRO A 56 1.30 -1.29 -5.84
N THR A 57 2.19 -2.08 -5.24
CA THR A 57 2.44 -3.47 -5.64
C THR A 57 1.39 -4.44 -5.10
N VAL A 58 0.50 -3.99 -4.22
CA VAL A 58 -0.63 -4.79 -3.74
C VAL A 58 -1.60 -4.97 -4.92
N PRO A 59 -1.78 -6.20 -5.43
CA PRO A 59 -2.74 -6.43 -6.49
C PRO A 59 -4.15 -6.16 -5.98
N ALA A 60 -4.97 -5.50 -6.80
CA ALA A 60 -6.41 -5.42 -6.55
C ALA A 60 -7.01 -6.84 -6.57
N GLY A 61 -7.95 -7.13 -5.68
CA GLY A 61 -8.57 -8.44 -5.59
C GLY A 61 -8.53 -9.04 -4.19
N HIS A 62 -8.54 -10.38 -4.12
CA HIS A 62 -8.73 -11.11 -2.88
C HIS A 62 -7.42 -11.33 -2.12
N CYS A 63 -7.44 -10.98 -0.83
CA CYS A 63 -6.37 -11.21 0.11
C CYS A 63 -6.88 -11.99 1.33
N MET A 64 -6.05 -12.88 1.85
CA MET A 64 -6.22 -13.47 3.17
C MET A 64 -5.69 -12.51 4.24
N VAL A 65 -6.51 -12.19 5.22
CA VAL A 65 -6.18 -11.29 6.33
C VAL A 65 -5.96 -12.11 7.59
N PHE A 66 -4.78 -11.93 8.20
CA PHE A 66 -4.38 -12.57 9.44
C PHE A 66 -4.15 -11.52 10.52
N LEU A 67 -4.75 -11.73 11.69
CA LEU A 67 -4.39 -10.98 12.90
C LEU A 67 -3.17 -11.65 13.55
N MET A 68 -2.19 -10.85 13.95
CA MET A 68 -0.96 -11.31 14.57
C MET A 68 -0.97 -11.02 16.07
N ARG A 69 -0.75 -12.05 16.88
CA ARG A 69 -0.48 -11.93 18.32
C ARG A 69 0.88 -12.56 18.60
N ASN A 70 1.89 -11.75 18.90
CA ASN A 70 3.25 -12.20 19.23
C ASN A 70 3.80 -13.27 18.27
N GLY A 71 3.62 -13.06 16.96
CA GLY A 71 4.08 -13.99 15.91
C GLY A 71 3.09 -15.11 15.55
N VAL A 72 2.00 -15.28 16.29
CA VAL A 72 0.97 -16.29 16.00
C VAL A 72 -0.12 -15.71 15.10
N PRO A 73 -0.36 -16.28 13.90
CA PRO A 73 -1.49 -15.93 13.04
C PRO A 73 -2.83 -16.49 13.55
N SER A 74 -3.89 -15.70 13.40
CA SER A 74 -5.26 -16.18 13.45
C SER A 74 -5.60 -17.06 12.24
N THR A 75 -6.77 -17.71 12.23
CA THR A 75 -7.36 -18.19 10.96
C THR A 75 -7.61 -17.00 10.04
N ALA A 76 -7.27 -17.15 8.75
CA ALA A 76 -7.49 -16.09 7.78
C ALA A 76 -8.97 -15.85 7.49
N LYS A 77 -9.30 -14.59 7.21
CA LYS A 77 -10.53 -14.22 6.49
C LYS A 77 -10.18 -13.62 5.14
N ILE A 78 -10.91 -14.01 4.10
CA ILE A 78 -10.73 -13.44 2.76
C ILE A 78 -11.45 -12.10 2.68
N VAL A 79 -10.75 -11.09 2.19
CA VAL A 79 -11.25 -9.75 1.96
C VAL A 79 -10.88 -9.34 0.54
N GLN A 80 -11.81 -8.68 -0.15
CA GLN A 80 -11.54 -8.08 -1.45
C GLN A 80 -11.08 -6.63 -1.27
N LEU A 81 -9.88 -6.32 -1.75
CA LEU A 81 -9.35 -4.98 -1.84
C LEU A 81 -9.76 -4.37 -3.18
N GLY A 82 -10.26 -3.13 -3.14
CA GLY A 82 -10.47 -2.33 -4.34
C GLY A 82 -9.16 -1.89 -4.98
N ALA A 83 -9.24 -1.31 -6.18
CA ALA A 83 -8.09 -0.64 -6.78
C ALA A 83 -7.59 0.45 -5.82
N GLN A 84 -6.28 0.43 -5.54
CA GLN A 84 -5.68 1.52 -4.79
C GLN A 84 -5.72 2.81 -5.62
N SER A 85 -5.79 3.94 -4.94
CA SER A 85 -5.70 5.25 -5.59
C SER A 85 -4.40 5.29 -6.39
N SER A 86 -4.49 5.42 -7.70
CA SER A 86 -3.31 5.57 -8.54
C SER A 86 -2.56 6.84 -8.15
N ASN A 87 -1.24 6.80 -8.25
CA ASN A 87 -0.45 8.02 -8.22
C ASN A 87 -0.95 8.94 -9.35
N PRO A 88 -1.41 10.18 -9.07
CA PRO A 88 -1.80 11.09 -10.13
C PRO A 88 -0.64 11.32 -11.10
N ALA A 89 -0.95 11.36 -12.40
CA ALA A 89 0.08 11.57 -13.42
C ALA A 89 0.76 12.94 -13.22
N PRO A 90 2.11 13.01 -13.23
CA PRO A 90 2.82 14.27 -13.15
C PRO A 90 2.49 15.13 -14.38
N SER A 91 2.25 16.42 -14.16
CA SER A 91 1.96 17.37 -15.23
C SER A 91 2.89 18.57 -15.13
N LEU A 92 3.52 18.91 -16.25
CA LEU A 92 4.45 20.02 -16.35
C LEU A 92 3.70 21.31 -16.71
N THR A 93 3.85 22.36 -15.90
CA THR A 93 3.30 23.68 -16.19
C THR A 93 4.34 24.61 -16.80
N SER A 94 5.59 24.58 -16.31
CA SER A 94 6.69 25.36 -16.90
C SER A 94 8.06 24.82 -16.51
N LEU A 95 9.05 25.16 -17.34
CA LEU A 95 10.46 24.91 -17.11
C LEU A 95 11.20 26.23 -17.33
N ALA A 96 12.13 26.58 -16.44
CA ALA A 96 12.95 27.78 -16.58
C ALA A 96 14.39 27.51 -16.12
N PRO A 97 15.41 27.81 -16.93
CA PRO A 97 15.33 28.33 -18.30
C PRO A 97 14.85 27.26 -19.30
N THR A 98 14.25 27.67 -20.42
CA THR A 98 13.80 26.75 -21.49
C THR A 98 14.93 26.36 -22.46
N SER A 99 16.08 27.02 -22.35
CA SER A 99 17.29 26.74 -23.11
C SER A 99 18.52 27.12 -22.29
N ALA A 100 19.69 26.57 -22.64
CA ALA A 100 20.99 26.92 -22.09
C ALA A 100 22.03 26.92 -23.22
N THR A 101 23.07 27.74 -23.14
CA THR A 101 24.13 27.78 -24.15
C THR A 101 25.11 26.64 -23.90
N ALA A 102 25.55 25.97 -24.97
CA ALA A 102 26.56 24.93 -24.85
C ALA A 102 27.88 25.54 -24.32
N GLY A 103 28.38 25.01 -23.21
CA GLY A 103 29.60 25.49 -22.55
C GLY A 103 29.37 26.49 -21.40
N ASP A 104 28.11 26.82 -21.07
CA ASP A 104 27.81 27.64 -19.90
C ASP A 104 28.22 26.95 -18.58
N PRO A 105 28.53 27.71 -17.50
CA PRO A 105 28.60 27.15 -16.15
C PRO A 105 27.31 26.41 -15.79
N GLY A 106 27.35 25.55 -14.77
CA GLY A 106 26.15 24.85 -14.28
C GLY A 106 25.00 25.84 -14.03
N PHE A 107 23.81 25.54 -14.56
CA PHE A 107 22.61 26.36 -14.39
C PHE A 107 21.57 25.64 -13.52
N SER A 108 20.69 26.40 -12.87
CA SER A 108 19.58 25.85 -12.10
C SER A 108 18.33 25.75 -12.99
N LEU A 109 17.82 24.53 -13.19
CA LEU A 109 16.55 24.29 -13.86
C LEU A 109 15.40 24.28 -12.84
N SER A 110 14.53 25.28 -12.91
CA SER A 110 13.28 25.32 -12.18
C SER A 110 12.20 24.57 -12.96
N VAL A 111 11.75 23.44 -12.43
CA VAL A 111 10.61 22.66 -12.93
C VAL A 111 9.38 23.00 -12.11
N ARG A 112 8.32 23.49 -12.76
CA ARG A 112 7.02 23.74 -12.12
C ARG A 112 5.96 22.88 -12.75
N GLY A 113 5.09 22.34 -11.91
CA GLY A 113 4.04 21.42 -12.31
C GLY A 113 3.29 20.91 -11.10
N SER A 114 2.42 19.94 -11.33
CA SER A 114 1.63 19.29 -10.30
C SER A 114 1.89 17.78 -10.30
N ASN A 115 1.52 17.14 -9.19
CA ASN A 115 1.59 15.69 -9.01
C ASN A 115 3.01 15.08 -9.10
N PHE A 116 4.04 15.85 -8.75
CA PHE A 116 5.34 15.27 -8.43
C PHE A 116 5.27 14.74 -6.99
N VAL A 117 5.10 13.42 -6.84
CA VAL A 117 5.02 12.73 -5.55
C VAL A 117 6.01 11.58 -5.44
#